data_AF-A0A150M7T2-F1
#
_entry.id   AF-A0A150M7T2-F1
#
_cell.length_a   1.000
_cell.length_b   1.000
_cell.length_c   1.000
_cell.angle_alpha   90.00
_cell.angle_beta   90.00
_cell.angle_gamma   90.00
#
_symmetry.space_group_name_H-M   'P 1'
#
loop_
_entity.id
_entity.type
_entity.pdbx_description
1 polymer ?
#
loop_
_entity_poly.entity_id
_entity_poly.type
_entity_poly.pdbx_seq_one_letter_code
_entity_poly.pdbx_strand_id
1 'polypeptide(L)'
;MIKHVGISNWIYIDMSAKFIDHLQKWIMTVSLILTAVMIVIGIVLALFIGNRMSKPLHRLVQYTKTFSTGDLSQSVNIKREDEIGVLADSFEEMRKNLSRIIDNVREKSEAIHHTGQTLLESFEELAQASKQIAMSTDEEAKGSEERANHIDRISNMMSEMSIAISNVDEQTKLIKNLTDQTSQQGQVQIIV
;
A
#
# COMPACT_ATOMS: atom_id res chain seq x y z
N MET A 1 85.84 -82.59 44.53
CA MET A 1 85.07 -81.62 45.36
C MET A 1 85.04 -80.30 44.60
N ILE A 2 83.95 -79.98 43.89
CA ILE A 2 82.89 -79.01 44.29
C ILE A 2 83.52 -77.65 44.64
N LYS A 3 83.25 -76.49 44.01
CA LYS A 3 81.98 -75.91 43.53
C LYS A 3 82.21 -74.80 42.50
N HIS A 4 81.21 -74.62 41.64
CA HIS A 4 81.06 -73.63 40.59
C HIS A 4 81.27 -72.17 41.01
N VAL A 5 81.97 -71.42 40.15
CA VAL A 5 82.06 -69.96 40.14
C VAL A 5 80.72 -69.38 39.72
N GLY A 6 80.04 -68.70 40.66
CA GLY A 6 78.81 -67.95 40.41
C GLY A 6 79.10 -66.46 40.35
N ILE A 7 79.30 -65.92 39.15
CA ILE A 7 79.26 -64.46 38.88
C ILE A 7 79.17 -64.22 37.37
N SER A 8 77.97 -64.23 36.80
CA SER A 8 77.70 -63.57 35.49
C SER A 8 76.22 -63.34 35.14
N ASN A 9 75.24 -63.65 36.01
CA ASN A 9 73.82 -63.56 35.66
C ASN A 9 73.11 -62.25 36.10
N TRP A 10 73.76 -61.42 36.94
CA TRP A 10 73.15 -60.23 37.53
C TRP A 10 73.32 -58.98 36.65
N ILE A 11 74.35 -58.95 35.81
CA ILE A 11 74.66 -57.83 34.90
C ILE A 11 73.60 -57.71 33.79
N TYR A 12 73.07 -58.84 33.30
CA TYR A 12 72.03 -58.85 32.27
C TYR A 12 70.67 -58.33 32.78
N ILE A 13 70.34 -58.61 34.04
CA ILE A 13 69.06 -58.19 34.65
C ILE A 13 69.07 -56.68 34.96
N ASP A 14 70.17 -56.14 35.48
CA ASP A 14 70.31 -54.69 35.77
C ASP A 14 70.35 -53.84 34.48
N MET A 15 70.99 -54.36 33.42
CA MET A 15 71.04 -53.69 32.12
C MET A 15 69.66 -53.69 31.43
N SER A 16 68.84 -54.72 31.62
CA SER A 16 67.47 -54.79 31.10
C SER A 16 66.52 -53.80 31.81
N ALA A 17 66.58 -53.68 33.14
CA ALA A 17 65.70 -52.78 33.90
C ALA A 17 65.97 -51.30 33.59
N LYS A 18 67.23 -50.86 33.60
CA LYS A 18 67.61 -49.47 33.28
C LYS A 18 67.29 -49.09 31.82
N PHE A 19 67.44 -50.04 30.90
CA PHE A 19 67.08 -49.85 29.49
C PHE A 19 65.57 -49.68 29.30
N ILE A 20 64.75 -50.50 29.97
CA ILE A 20 63.29 -50.38 29.94
C ILE A 20 62.82 -49.03 30.52
N ASP A 21 63.38 -48.60 31.65
CA ASP A 21 63.05 -47.30 32.26
C ASP A 21 63.41 -46.12 31.35
N HIS A 22 64.55 -46.19 30.64
CA HIS A 22 64.97 -45.16 29.70
C HIS A 22 64.06 -45.11 28.47
N LEU A 23 63.70 -46.27 27.91
CA LEU A 23 62.73 -46.37 26.82
C LEU A 23 61.36 -45.84 27.23
N GLN A 24 60.89 -46.18 28.43
CA GLN A 24 59.60 -45.72 28.95
C GLN A 24 59.58 -44.18 29.09
N LYS A 25 60.64 -43.57 29.66
CA LYS A 25 60.75 -42.11 29.77
C LYS A 25 60.82 -41.42 28.40
N TRP A 26 61.53 -42.02 27.45
CA TRP A 26 61.64 -41.49 26.09
C TRP A 26 60.29 -41.51 25.37
N ILE A 27 59.57 -42.65 25.40
CA ILE A 27 58.23 -42.78 24.82
C ILE A 27 57.27 -41.79 25.47
N MET A 28 57.29 -41.65 26.80
CA MET A 28 56.41 -40.71 27.52
C MET A 28 56.69 -39.25 27.15
N THR A 29 57.95 -38.89 26.94
CA THR A 29 58.34 -37.53 26.52
C THR A 29 57.89 -37.26 25.09
N VAL A 30 58.11 -38.21 24.17
CA VAL A 30 57.67 -38.10 22.77
C VAL A 30 56.15 -38.02 22.69
N SER A 31 55.42 -38.85 23.44
CA SER A 31 53.95 -38.81 23.46
C SER A 31 53.44 -37.47 24.00
N LEU A 32 54.06 -36.94 25.07
CA LEU A 32 53.70 -35.65 25.64
C LEU A 32 53.90 -34.50 24.64
N ILE A 33 55.04 -34.50 23.93
CA ILE A 33 55.32 -33.50 22.89
C ILE A 33 54.29 -33.61 21.76
N LEU A 34 53.99 -34.82 21.28
CA LEU A 34 52.98 -35.03 20.24
C LEU A 34 51.59 -34.55 20.67
N THR A 35 51.17 -34.85 21.90
CA THR A 35 49.91 -34.34 22.45
C THR A 35 49.91 -32.81 22.53
N ALA A 36 50.99 -32.20 23.01
CA ALA A 36 51.11 -30.74 23.07
C ALA A 36 51.02 -30.10 21.68
N VAL A 37 51.70 -30.68 20.68
CA VAL A 37 51.64 -30.21 19.28
C VAL A 37 50.22 -30.32 18.72
N MET A 38 49.52 -31.43 18.95
CA MET A 38 48.13 -31.61 18.50
C MET A 38 47.18 -30.59 19.14
N ILE A 39 47.36 -30.27 20.42
CA ILE A 39 46.59 -29.22 21.10
C ILE A 39 46.84 -27.87 20.45
N VAL A 40 48.12 -27.52 20.19
CA VAL A 40 48.48 -26.26 19.54
C VAL A 40 47.85 -26.16 18.15
N ILE A 41 47.95 -27.23 17.34
CA ILE A 41 47.31 -27.28 16.01
C ILE A 41 45.80 -27.11 16.12
N GLY A 42 45.15 -27.79 17.07
CA GLY A 42 43.71 -27.67 17.30
C GLY A 42 43.29 -26.23 17.64
N ILE A 43 44.04 -25.55 18.51
CA ILE A 43 43.80 -24.14 18.85
C ILE A 43 43.99 -23.25 17.63
N VAL A 44 45.06 -23.44 16.86
CA VAL A 44 45.34 -22.65 15.66
C VAL A 44 44.23 -22.82 14.62
N LEU A 45 43.77 -24.05 14.38
CA LEU A 45 42.67 -24.33 13.45
C LEU A 45 41.34 -23.74 13.93
N ALA A 46 41.02 -23.85 15.22
CA ALA A 46 39.81 -23.27 15.80
C ALA A 46 39.79 -21.74 15.64
N LEU A 47 40.92 -21.07 15.92
CA LEU A 47 41.05 -19.63 15.72
C LEU A 47 41.00 -19.25 14.24
N PHE A 48 41.59 -20.05 13.36
CA PHE A 48 41.57 -19.82 11.92
C PHE A 48 40.15 -19.90 11.35
N ILE A 49 39.42 -20.99 11.63
CA ILE A 49 38.04 -21.20 11.17
C ILE A 49 37.09 -20.17 11.80
N GLY A 50 37.20 -19.91 13.10
CA GLY A 50 36.37 -18.92 13.79
C GLY A 50 36.53 -17.52 13.20
N ASN A 51 37.76 -17.12 12.88
CA ASN A 51 38.03 -15.82 12.26
C ASN A 51 37.67 -15.77 10.77
N ARG A 52 37.91 -16.85 10.03
CA ARG A 52 37.69 -16.89 8.58
C ARG A 52 36.26 -17.22 8.19
N MET A 53 35.46 -17.89 9.01
CA MET A 53 34.10 -18.31 8.61
C MET A 53 33.04 -17.79 9.57
N SER A 54 33.16 -18.11 10.86
CA SER A 54 32.12 -17.79 11.84
C SER A 54 31.91 -16.28 12.02
N LYS A 55 32.99 -15.48 12.07
CA LYS A 55 32.89 -14.02 12.22
C LYS A 55 32.13 -13.34 11.06
N PRO A 56 32.47 -13.54 9.77
CA PRO A 56 31.70 -12.99 8.65
C PRO A 56 30.23 -13.41 8.64
N LEU A 57 29.94 -14.70 8.88
CA LEU A 57 28.56 -15.20 8.92
C LEU A 57 27.76 -14.54 10.05
N HIS A 58 28.37 -14.37 11.22
CA HIS A 58 27.73 -13.67 12.33
C HIS A 58 27.41 -12.20 11.99
N ARG A 59 28.29 -11.52 11.23
CA ARG A 59 27.99 -10.16 10.74
C ARG A 59 26.82 -10.13 9.76
N LEU A 60 26.72 -11.11 8.85
CA LEU A 60 25.55 -11.22 7.95
C LEU A 60 24.25 -11.42 8.74
N VAL A 61 24.27 -12.25 9.79
CA VAL A 61 23.12 -12.42 10.69
C VAL A 61 22.75 -11.10 11.36
N GLN A 62 23.75 -10.30 11.80
CA GLN A 62 23.50 -8.98 12.39
C GLN A 62 22.86 -8.02 11.39
N TYR A 63 23.38 -7.92 10.16
CA TYR A 63 22.78 -7.09 9.11
C TYR A 63 21.33 -7.51 8.83
N THR A 64 21.09 -8.81 8.69
CA THR A 64 19.74 -9.35 8.46
C THR A 64 18.78 -9.00 9.60
N LYS A 65 19.25 -9.04 10.85
CA LYS A 65 18.45 -8.65 12.02
C LYS A 65 18.11 -7.16 11.97
N THR A 66 19.05 -6.29 11.60
CA THR A 66 18.79 -4.86 11.40
C THR A 66 17.81 -4.62 10.24
N PHE A 67 17.97 -5.33 9.12
CA PHE A 67 17.03 -5.21 8.00
C PHE A 67 15.62 -5.67 8.36
N SER A 68 15.50 -6.67 9.24
CA SER A 68 14.20 -7.14 9.74
C SER A 68 13.44 -6.12 10.60
N THR A 69 14.15 -5.13 11.17
CA THR A 69 13.50 -4.01 11.88
C THR A 69 13.12 -2.86 10.92
N GLY A 70 13.33 -3.02 9.62
CA GLY A 70 13.07 -2.00 8.60
C GLY A 70 14.21 -0.99 8.43
N ASP A 71 15.29 -1.09 9.21
CA ASP A 71 16.46 -0.24 9.03
C ASP A 71 17.36 -0.82 7.94
N LEU A 72 17.27 -0.24 6.74
CA LEU A 72 18.10 -0.62 5.59
C LEU A 72 19.26 0.38 5.35
N SER A 73 19.55 1.26 6.31
CA SER A 73 20.59 2.29 6.15
C SER A 73 22.01 1.71 6.08
N GLN A 74 22.24 0.55 6.68
CA GLN A 74 23.56 -0.07 6.75
C GLN A 74 23.85 -0.93 5.52
N SER A 75 24.93 -0.62 4.79
CA SER A 75 25.41 -1.46 3.69
C SER A 75 26.12 -2.72 4.21
N VAL A 76 25.94 -3.85 3.52
CA VAL A 76 26.71 -5.06 3.77
C VAL A 76 28.09 -4.90 3.11
N ASN A 77 29.13 -4.68 3.92
CA ASN A 77 30.51 -4.49 3.43
C ASN A 77 31.42 -5.61 3.95
N ILE A 78 31.35 -6.78 3.33
CA ILE A 78 32.22 -7.93 3.63
C ILE A 78 33.03 -8.26 2.38
N LYS A 79 34.29 -7.82 2.35
CA LYS A 79 35.20 -8.06 1.22
C LYS A 79 35.83 -9.43 1.32
N ARG A 80 35.42 -10.35 0.44
CA ARG A 80 35.99 -11.69 0.28
C ARG A 80 35.82 -12.15 -1.16
N GLU A 81 36.69 -13.05 -1.59
CA GLU A 81 36.70 -13.62 -2.95
C GLU A 81 36.17 -15.07 -2.97
N ASP A 82 35.55 -15.52 -1.86
CA ASP A 82 34.96 -16.85 -1.71
C ASP A 82 33.43 -16.78 -1.69
N GLU A 83 32.78 -17.92 -1.45
CA GLU A 83 31.33 -18.05 -1.43
C GLU A 83 30.67 -17.16 -0.36
N ILE A 84 31.40 -16.83 0.72
CA ILE A 84 30.91 -15.89 1.74
C ILE A 84 30.89 -14.46 1.19
N GLY A 85 31.84 -14.09 0.31
CA GLY A 85 31.82 -12.83 -0.42
C GLY A 85 30.60 -12.73 -1.35
N VAL A 86 30.38 -13.76 -2.16
CA VAL A 86 29.20 -13.84 -3.06
C VAL A 86 27.90 -13.75 -2.27
N LEU A 87 27.83 -14.43 -1.11
CA LEU A 87 26.69 -14.34 -0.22
C LEU A 87 26.48 -12.91 0.30
N ALA A 88 27.56 -12.22 0.71
CA ALA A 88 27.47 -10.84 1.17
C ALA A 88 26.98 -9.87 0.09
N ASP A 89 27.45 -10.03 -1.15
CA ASP A 89 26.99 -9.25 -2.29
C ASP A 89 25.50 -9.48 -2.58
N SER A 90 25.05 -10.73 -2.48
CA SER A 90 23.62 -11.09 -2.64
C SER A 90 22.76 -10.44 -1.55
N PHE A 91 23.24 -10.39 -0.31
CA PHE A 91 22.55 -9.70 0.80
C PHE A 91 22.51 -8.18 0.59
N GLU A 92 23.56 -7.58 0.04
CA GLU A 92 23.56 -6.16 -0.31
C GLU A 92 22.57 -5.83 -1.42
N GLU A 93 22.47 -6.69 -2.44
CA GLU A 93 21.46 -6.54 -3.50
C GLU A 93 20.04 -6.66 -2.93
N MET A 94 19.78 -7.64 -2.06
CA MET A 94 18.51 -7.78 -1.36
C MET A 94 18.17 -6.52 -0.55
N ARG A 95 19.13 -5.97 0.20
CA ARG A 95 18.95 -4.71 0.96
C ARG A 95 18.55 -3.55 0.04
N LYS A 96 19.27 -3.37 -1.07
CA LYS A 96 18.95 -2.32 -2.07
C LYS A 96 17.56 -2.50 -2.67
N ASN A 97 17.17 -3.74 -2.96
CA ASN A 97 15.85 -4.06 -3.50
C ASN A 97 14.74 -3.73 -2.51
N LEU A 98 14.91 -4.13 -1.24
CA LEU A 98 13.98 -3.79 -0.17
C LEU A 98 13.86 -2.27 0.02
N SER A 99 14.97 -1.53 -0.02
CA SER A 99 14.95 -0.07 0.09
C SER A 99 14.13 0.56 -1.04
N ARG A 100 14.38 0.15 -2.29
CA ARG A 100 13.61 0.64 -3.45
C ARG A 100 12.13 0.33 -3.34
N ILE A 101 11.77 -0.85 -2.84
CA ILE A 101 10.36 -1.22 -2.63
C ILE A 101 9.72 -0.29 -1.60
N ILE A 102 10.39 -0.03 -0.48
CA ILE A 102 9.89 0.87 0.57
C ILE A 102 9.72 2.30 0.03
N ASP A 103 10.69 2.82 -0.71
CA ASP A 103 10.62 4.15 -1.31
C ASP A 103 9.44 4.26 -2.30
N ASN A 104 9.25 3.25 -3.14
CA ASN A 104 8.11 3.20 -4.06
C ASN A 104 6.76 3.16 -3.31
N VAL A 105 6.66 2.35 -2.25
CA VAL A 105 5.44 2.29 -1.42
C VAL A 105 5.15 3.64 -0.79
N ARG A 106 6.18 4.34 -0.30
CA ARG A 106 6.03 5.68 0.27
C ARG A 106 5.54 6.69 -0.76
N GLU A 107 6.16 6.74 -1.94
CA GLU A 107 5.74 7.63 -3.03
C GLU A 107 4.28 7.40 -3.43
N LYS A 108 3.89 6.13 -3.58
CA LYS A 108 2.49 5.79 -3.92
C LYS A 108 1.52 6.13 -2.80
N SER A 109 1.91 5.97 -1.54
CA SER A 109 1.09 6.36 -0.40
C SER A 109 0.88 7.88 -0.34
N GLU A 110 1.92 8.67 -0.63
CA GLU A 110 1.83 10.14 -0.72
C GLU A 110 0.92 10.56 -1.87
N ALA A 111 1.02 9.92 -3.04
CA ALA A 111 0.12 10.16 -4.17
C ALA A 111 -1.35 9.81 -3.86
N ILE A 112 -1.60 8.68 -3.18
CA ILE A 112 -2.94 8.30 -2.72
C ILE A 112 -3.50 9.35 -1.75
N HIS A 113 -2.68 9.81 -0.79
CA HIS A 113 -3.10 10.85 0.14
C HIS A 113 -3.53 12.12 -0.59
N HIS A 114 -2.71 12.61 -1.52
CA HIS A 114 -3.01 13.79 -2.32
C HIS A 114 -4.29 13.62 -3.17
N THR A 115 -4.45 12.45 -3.78
CA THR A 115 -5.65 12.12 -4.58
C THR A 115 -6.89 12.09 -3.69
N GLY A 116 -6.79 11.56 -2.47
CA GLY A 116 -7.87 11.57 -1.49
C GLY A 116 -8.30 12.99 -1.10
N GLN A 117 -7.35 13.91 -0.93
CA GLN A 117 -7.66 15.32 -0.65
C GLN A 117 -8.40 15.97 -1.82
N THR A 118 -7.90 15.80 -3.05
CA THR A 118 -8.55 16.34 -4.26
C THR A 118 -9.96 15.78 -4.45
N LEU A 119 -10.15 14.49 -4.12
CA LEU A 119 -11.46 13.85 -4.19
C LEU A 119 -12.44 14.41 -3.14
N LEU A 120 -11.98 14.72 -1.93
CA LEU A 120 -12.80 15.38 -0.91
C LEU A 120 -13.26 16.76 -1.36
N GLU A 121 -12.35 17.56 -1.94
CA GLU A 121 -12.69 18.87 -2.52
C GLU A 121 -13.76 18.73 -3.61
N SER A 122 -13.59 17.74 -4.51
CA SER A 122 -14.58 17.45 -5.57
C SER A 122 -15.95 17.03 -5.00
N PHE A 123 -15.98 16.29 -3.88
CA PHE A 123 -17.24 15.94 -3.23
C PHE A 123 -17.92 17.14 -2.58
N GLU A 124 -17.16 18.09 -2.03
CA GLU A 124 -17.71 19.32 -1.48
C GLU A 124 -18.34 20.19 -2.57
N GLU A 125 -17.66 20.35 -3.70
CA GLU A 125 -18.21 21.02 -4.90
C GLU A 125 -19.48 20.32 -5.40
N LEU A 126 -19.47 18.98 -5.47
CA LEU A 126 -20.64 18.20 -5.90
C LEU A 126 -21.83 18.39 -4.94
N ALA A 127 -21.57 18.40 -3.62
CA ALA A 127 -22.61 18.63 -2.62
C ALA A 127 -23.22 20.04 -2.77
N GLN A 128 -22.38 21.05 -3.02
CA GLN A 128 -22.84 22.41 -3.29
C GLN A 128 -23.69 22.49 -4.57
N ALA A 129 -23.23 21.88 -5.66
CA ALA A 129 -23.97 21.82 -6.92
C ALA A 129 -25.32 21.10 -6.76
N SER A 130 -25.34 19.99 -6.02
CA SER A 130 -26.58 19.26 -5.71
C SER A 130 -27.56 20.12 -4.91
N LYS A 131 -27.08 20.88 -3.92
CA LYS A 131 -27.91 21.83 -3.16
C LYS A 131 -28.50 22.90 -4.08
N GLN A 132 -27.71 23.46 -5.00
CA GLN A 132 -28.17 24.45 -5.97
C GLN A 132 -29.29 23.87 -6.87
N ILE A 133 -29.11 22.65 -7.37
CA ILE A 133 -30.11 21.95 -8.18
C ILE A 133 -31.41 21.74 -7.40
N ALA A 134 -31.32 21.33 -6.13
CA ALA A 134 -32.50 21.16 -5.28
C ALA A 134 -33.26 22.48 -5.09
N MET A 135 -32.54 23.59 -4.90
CA MET A 135 -33.15 24.93 -4.81
C MET A 135 -33.81 25.35 -6.13
N SER A 136 -33.15 25.18 -7.27
CA SER A 136 -33.74 25.50 -8.58
C SER A 136 -34.99 24.66 -8.87
N THR A 137 -34.98 23.39 -8.49
CA THR A 137 -36.15 22.50 -8.63
C THR A 137 -37.33 22.98 -7.78
N ASP A 138 -37.08 23.43 -6.55
CA ASP A 138 -38.12 23.97 -5.66
C ASP A 138 -38.71 25.28 -6.21
N GLU A 139 -37.87 26.18 -6.72
CA GLU A 139 -38.32 27.41 -7.39
C GLU A 139 -39.13 27.12 -8.65
N GLU A 140 -38.71 26.13 -9.45
CA GLU A 140 -39.45 25.72 -10.64
C GLU A 140 -40.82 25.13 -10.29
N ALA A 141 -40.92 24.31 -9.25
CA ALA A 141 -42.18 23.76 -8.77
C ALA A 141 -43.15 24.87 -8.34
N LYS A 142 -42.68 25.85 -7.55
CA LYS A 142 -43.46 27.04 -7.17
C LYS A 142 -43.89 27.86 -8.38
N GLY A 143 -42.98 28.09 -9.32
CA GLY A 143 -43.30 28.81 -10.56
C GLY A 143 -44.33 28.07 -11.43
N SER A 144 -44.32 26.73 -11.43
CA SER A 144 -45.31 25.91 -12.12
C SER A 144 -46.70 26.04 -11.47
N GLU A 145 -46.77 26.06 -10.14
CA GLU A 145 -48.01 26.28 -9.38
C GLU A 145 -48.61 27.66 -9.68
N GLU A 146 -47.79 28.72 -9.69
CA GLU A 146 -48.23 30.06 -10.08
C GLU A 146 -48.74 30.10 -11.53
N ARG A 147 -48.05 29.44 -12.46
CA ARG A 147 -48.51 29.35 -13.86
C ARG A 147 -49.84 28.62 -13.99
N ALA A 148 -50.06 27.54 -13.24
CA ALA A 148 -51.33 26.83 -13.24
C ALA A 148 -52.48 27.74 -12.77
N ASN A 149 -52.25 28.53 -11.71
CA ASN A 149 -53.22 29.52 -11.22
C ASN A 149 -53.51 30.62 -12.26
N HIS A 150 -52.48 31.08 -12.99
CA HIS A 150 -52.67 32.03 -14.08
C HIS A 150 -53.47 31.44 -15.24
N ILE A 151 -53.23 30.19 -15.62
CA ILE A 151 -53.97 29.48 -16.67
C ILE A 151 -55.45 29.34 -16.28
N ASP A 152 -55.76 29.01 -15.03
CA ASP A 152 -57.14 28.93 -14.54
C ASP A 152 -57.85 30.29 -14.67
N ARG A 153 -57.18 31.35 -14.23
CA ARG A 153 -57.69 32.72 -14.31
C ARG A 153 -57.90 33.20 -15.76
N ILE A 154 -57.00 32.86 -16.67
CA ILE A 154 -57.15 33.12 -18.11
C ILE A 154 -58.36 32.35 -18.67
N SER A 155 -58.54 31.09 -18.27
CA SER A 155 -59.67 30.27 -18.71
C SER A 155 -61.01 30.87 -18.27
N ASN A 156 -61.10 31.37 -17.04
CA ASN A 156 -62.26 32.09 -16.53
C ASN A 156 -62.55 33.37 -17.34
N MET A 157 -61.52 34.18 -17.63
CA MET A 157 -61.67 35.38 -18.47
C MET A 157 -62.12 35.06 -19.90
N MET A 158 -61.61 33.98 -20.50
CA MET A 158 -62.04 33.52 -21.83
C MET A 158 -63.51 33.10 -21.83
N SER A 159 -63.99 32.47 -20.76
CA SER A 159 -65.41 32.12 -20.58
C SER A 159 -66.30 33.36 -20.52
N GLU A 160 -65.93 34.35 -19.70
CA GLU A 160 -66.64 35.64 -19.61
C GLU A 160 -66.68 36.36 -20.96
N MET A 161 -65.56 36.37 -21.68
CA MET A 161 -65.47 36.98 -23.01
C MET A 161 -66.38 36.27 -24.03
N SER A 162 -66.47 34.94 -23.98
CA SER A 162 -67.39 34.17 -24.83
C SER A 162 -68.86 34.55 -24.58
N ILE A 163 -69.25 34.67 -23.30
CA ILE A 163 -70.60 35.13 -22.91
C ILE A 163 -70.86 36.54 -23.43
N ALA A 164 -69.90 37.47 -23.27
CA ALA A 164 -70.02 38.83 -23.75
C ALA A 164 -70.21 38.89 -25.28
N ILE A 165 -69.43 38.10 -26.04
CA ILE A 165 -69.57 37.99 -27.51
C ILE A 165 -70.95 37.45 -27.88
N SER A 166 -71.46 36.43 -27.18
CA SER A 166 -72.80 35.89 -27.41
C SER A 166 -73.89 36.95 -27.19
N ASN A 167 -73.78 37.75 -26.12
CA ASN A 167 -74.72 38.84 -25.85
C ASN A 167 -74.66 39.93 -26.93
N VAL A 168 -73.46 40.26 -27.41
CA VAL A 168 -73.29 41.23 -28.52
C VAL A 168 -73.90 40.70 -29.82
N ASP A 169 -73.75 39.41 -30.13
CA ASP A 169 -74.40 38.77 -31.28
C ASP A 169 -75.94 38.86 -31.19
N GLU A 170 -76.50 38.57 -30.01
CA GLU A 170 -77.94 38.70 -29.76
C GLU A 170 -78.44 40.15 -29.92
N GLN A 171 -77.72 41.12 -29.34
CA GLN A 171 -78.03 42.55 -29.51
C GLN A 171 -77.95 42.98 -30.98
N THR A 172 -76.97 42.48 -31.73
CA THR A 172 -76.83 42.77 -33.16
C THR A 172 -78.00 42.23 -33.97
N LYS A 173 -78.50 41.03 -33.64
CA LYS A 173 -79.72 40.46 -34.24
C LYS A 173 -80.97 41.28 -33.92
N LEU A 174 -81.11 41.73 -32.67
CA LEU A 174 -82.20 42.63 -32.26
C LEU A 174 -82.17 43.94 -33.04
N ILE A 175 -81.00 44.58 -33.14
CA ILE A 175 -80.81 45.82 -33.92
C ILE A 175 -81.17 45.59 -35.39
N LYS A 176 -80.75 44.46 -35.99
CA LYS A 176 -81.10 44.11 -37.37
C LYS A 176 -82.62 44.02 -37.56
N ASN A 177 -83.32 43.28 -36.70
CA ASN A 177 -84.78 43.14 -36.79
C ASN A 177 -85.51 44.48 -36.63
N LEU A 178 -85.07 45.33 -35.69
CA LEU A 178 -85.60 46.68 -35.51
C LEU A 178 -85.36 47.56 -36.75
N THR A 179 -84.18 47.45 -37.35
CA THR A 179 -83.84 48.19 -38.58
C THR A 179 -84.70 47.73 -39.75
N ASP A 180 -84.90 46.43 -39.90
CA ASP A 180 -85.78 45.84 -40.93
C ASP A 180 -87.24 46.29 -40.75
N GLN A 181 -87.76 46.30 -39.51
CA GLN A 181 -89.10 46.81 -39.18
C GLN A 181 -89.25 48.31 -39.48
N THR A 182 -88.28 49.12 -39.06
CA THR A 182 -88.29 50.57 -39.27
C THR A 182 -88.27 50.91 -40.77
N SER A 183 -87.48 50.16 -41.55
CA SER A 183 -87.45 50.27 -43.02
C SER A 183 -88.80 49.95 -43.65
N GLN A 184 -89.47 48.87 -43.23
CA GLN A 184 -90.83 48.55 -43.69
C GLN A 184 -91.87 49.60 -43.33
N GLN A 185 -91.87 50.11 -42.08
CA GLN A 185 -92.79 51.16 -41.67
C GLN A 185 -92.61 52.45 -42.49
N GLY A 186 -91.36 52.82 -42.78
CA GLY A 186 -91.05 53.97 -43.64
C GLY A 186 -91.57 53.78 -45.07
N GLN A 187 -91.48 52.58 -45.64
CA GLN A 187 -92.04 52.29 -46.97
C GLN A 187 -93.58 52.37 -47.00
N VAL A 188 -94.26 51.94 -45.93
CA VAL A 188 -95.73 52.01 -45.84
C VAL A 188 -96.21 53.46 -45.69
N GLN A 189 -95.49 54.32 -44.96
CA GLN A 189 -95.83 55.75 -44.85
C GLN A 189 -95.62 56.56 -46.12
N ILE A 190 -94.79 56.10 -47.07
CA ILE A 190 -94.56 56.80 -48.35
C ILE A 190 -95.64 56.47 -49.40
N ILE A 191 -96.43 55.41 -49.19
CA ILE A 191 -97.45 54.91 -50.14
C ILE A 191 -98.89 55.33 -49.74
N VAL A 192 -99.08 56.01 -48.61
CA VAL A 192 -100.36 56.60 -48.16
C VAL A 192 -100.30 58.12 -48.30
#